data_AF-A0AAP3XSM8-F1
#
_entry.id   AF-A0AAP3XSM8-F1
#
_cell.length_a   1.000
_cell.length_b   1.000
_cell.length_c   1.000
_cell.angle_alpha   90.00
_cell.angle_beta   90.00
_cell.angle_gamma   90.00
#
_symmetry.space_group_name_H-M   'P 1'
#
loop_
_entity.id
_entity.type
_entity.pdbx_description
1 polymer ?
#
loop_
_entity_poly.entity_id
_entity_poly.type
_entity_poly.pdbx_seq_one_letter_code
_entity_poly.pdbx_strand_id
1 'polypeptide(L)' 'MDWSKAERVRMPDLKPSTTSVSLRLPEGLPGQIKVAADRRDVPWQSLVRMWGAEKVEAEGR' A
#
# COMPACT_ATOMS: atom_id res chain seq x y z
N MET A 1 -21.17 25.74 -4.86
CA MET A 1 -21.14 24.34 -5.37
C MET A 1 -22.47 23.71 -5.02
N ASP A 2 -23.23 23.29 -6.03
CA ASP A 2 -24.57 22.74 -5.88
C ASP A 2 -24.47 21.24 -5.61
N TRP A 3 -24.52 20.87 -4.33
CA TRP A 3 -24.39 19.49 -3.86
C TRP A 3 -25.63 18.62 -4.15
N SER A 4 -26.70 19.25 -4.67
CA SER A 4 -27.98 18.63 -5.02
C SER A 4 -27.92 17.64 -6.19
N LYS A 5 -26.79 17.60 -6.93
CA LYS A 5 -26.54 16.69 -8.07
C LYS A 5 -25.58 15.54 -7.73
N ALA A 6 -25.14 15.42 -6.47
CA ALA A 6 -24.18 14.39 -6.08
C ALA A 6 -24.88 13.03 -5.92
N GLU A 7 -24.70 12.15 -6.89
CA GLU A 7 -25.22 10.78 -6.87
C GLU A 7 -24.23 9.84 -6.17
N ARG A 8 -24.73 8.95 -5.30
CA ARG A 8 -23.92 7.91 -4.64
C ARG A 8 -23.58 6.80 -5.63
N VAL A 9 -22.56 7.02 -6.45
CA VAL A 9 -21.98 5.97 -7.31
C VAL A 9 -21.13 5.02 -6.46
N ARG A 10 -21.56 3.75 -6.37
CA ARG A 10 -20.63 2.67 -6.02
C ARG A 10 -19.77 2.44 -7.23
N MET A 11 -18.46 2.55 -7.07
CA MET A 11 -17.48 2.26 -8.12
C MET A 11 -16.84 0.89 -7.85
N PRO A 12 -17.52 -0.23 -8.17
CA PRO A 12 -17.02 -1.58 -7.90
C PRO A 12 -15.78 -1.94 -8.74
N ASP A 13 -15.48 -1.16 -9.79
CA ASP A 13 -14.43 -1.43 -10.78
C ASP A 13 -13.29 -0.39 -10.75
N LEU A 14 -13.15 0.37 -9.65
CA LEU A 14 -11.95 1.19 -9.47
C LEU A 14 -10.73 0.27 -9.44
N LYS A 15 -9.95 0.29 -10.52
CA LYS A 15 -8.57 -0.23 -10.49
C LYS A 15 -7.92 0.34 -9.22
N PRO A 16 -7.27 -0.49 -8.39
CA PRO A 16 -6.52 0.03 -7.26
C PRO A 16 -5.44 0.96 -7.82
N SER A 17 -5.69 2.27 -7.72
CA SER A 17 -4.78 3.28 -8.23
C SER A 17 -3.52 3.22 -7.38
N THR A 18 -2.44 2.70 -7.96
CA THR A 18 -1.13 2.75 -7.32
C THR A 18 -0.56 4.16 -7.50
N THR A 19 -0.47 4.90 -6.41
CA THR A 19 0.19 6.22 -6.38
C THR A 19 1.65 6.04 -5.99
N SER A 20 2.57 6.55 -6.80
CA SER A 20 3.99 6.60 -6.45
C SER A 20 4.21 7.56 -5.28
N VAL A 21 4.83 7.07 -4.21
CA VAL A 21 5.17 7.86 -3.03
C VAL A 21 6.66 7.73 -2.72
N SER A 22 7.27 8.82 -2.27
CA SER A 22 8.63 8.83 -1.75
C SER A 22 8.59 8.80 -0.22
N LEU A 23 9.20 7.79 0.39
CA LEU A 23 9.28 7.64 1.85
C LEU A 23 10.74 7.64 2.30
N ARG A 24 11.03 8.28 3.44
CA ARG A 24 12.34 8.19 4.10
C ARG A 24 12.33 7.03 5.09
N LEU A 25 13.35 6.19 5.00
CA LEU A 25 13.56 5.04 5.86
C LEU A 25 14.91 5.19 6.59
N PRO A 26 15.06 4.59 7.79
CA PRO A 26 16.36 4.49 8.45
C PRO A 26 17.41 3.82 7.56
N GLU A 27 18.68 4.18 7.78
CA GLU A 27 19.80 3.53 7.12
C GLU A 27 19.79 2.01 7.38
N GLY A 28 20.06 1.22 6.34
CA GLY A 28 20.09 -0.25 6.42
C GLY A 28 18.73 -0.96 6.37
N LEU A 29 17.60 -0.30 6.69
CA LEU A 29 16.28 -0.93 6.59
C LEU A 29 15.93 -1.40 5.16
N PRO A 30 16.18 -0.62 4.09
CA PRO A 30 15.93 -1.08 2.71
C PRO A 30 16.70 -2.36 2.35
N GLY A 31 17.92 -2.52 2.88
CA GLY A 31 18.73 -3.72 2.67
C GLY A 31 18.11 -4.94 3.34
N GLN A 32 17.65 -4.80 4.58
CA GLN A 32 16.98 -5.87 5.31
C GLN A 32 15.67 -6.31 4.63
N ILE A 33 14.88 -5.34 4.12
CA ILE A 33 13.65 -5.63 3.38
C ILE A 33 13.95 -6.41 2.10
N LYS A 34 15.01 -6.03 1.36
CA LYS A 34 15.42 -6.78 0.15
C LYS A 34 15.75 -8.24 0.48
N VAL A 35 16.55 -8.49 1.52
CA VAL A 35 16.90 -9.86 1.95
C VAL A 35 15.65 -10.64 2.36
N ALA A 36 14.73 -10.01 3.11
CA ALA A 36 13.48 -10.65 3.51
C ALA A 36 12.57 -11.00 2.31
N ALA A 37 12.58 -10.16 1.27
CA ALA A 37 11.81 -10.37 0.05
C ALA A 37 12.38 -11.51 -0.80
N ASP A 38 13.70 -11.54 -0.95
CA ASP A 38 14.43 -12.58 -1.66
C ASP A 38 14.16 -13.97 -1.05
N ARG A 39 14.23 -14.06 0.29
CA ARG A 39 13.91 -15.30 1.05
C ARG A 39 12.48 -15.78 0.89
N ARG A 40 11.56 -14.89 0.50
CA ARG A 40 10.13 -15.19 0.31
C ARG A 40 9.76 -15.34 -1.16
N ASP A 41 10.74 -15.26 -2.06
CA ASP A 41 10.55 -15.27 -3.51
C ASP A 41 9.53 -14.23 -4.00
N VAL A 42 9.58 -13.02 -3.41
CA VAL A 42 8.69 -11.90 -3.79
C VAL A 42 9.49 -10.63 -4.05
N PRO A 43 9.00 -9.73 -4.93
CA PRO A 43 9.61 -8.41 -5.09
C PRO A 43 9.56 -7.59 -3.79
N TRP A 44 10.65 -6.90 -3.45
CA TRP A 44 10.73 -6.10 -2.21
C TRP A 44 9.61 -5.04 -2.09
N GLN A 45 9.20 -4.44 -3.21
CA GLN A 45 8.08 -3.49 -3.23
C GLN A 45 6.74 -4.16 -2.90
N SER A 46 6.53 -5.37 -3.40
CA SER A 46 5.35 -6.17 -3.06
C SER A 46 5.34 -6.55 -1.58
N LEU A 47 6.51 -6.91 -1.03
CA LEU A 47 6.64 -7.23 0.39
C LEU A 47 6.27 -6.03 1.28
N VAL A 48 6.78 -4.83 0.96
CA VAL A 48 6.44 -3.60 1.69
C VAL A 48 4.93 -3.33 1.67
N ARG A 49 4.29 -3.53 0.51
CA ARG A 49 2.83 -3.34 0.37
C ARG A 49 2.04 -4.34 1.23
N MET A 50 2.44 -5.62 1.22
CA MET A 50 1.78 -6.65 2.02
C MET A 50 1.89 -6.37 3.52
N TRP A 51 3.08 -6.05 4.02
CA TRP A 51 3.27 -5.71 5.43
C TRP A 51 2.53 -4.45 5.85
N GLY A 52 2.50 -3.42 4.99
CA GLY A 52 1.74 -2.20 5.24
C GLY A 52 0.24 -2.48 5.36
N ALA A 53 -0.32 -3.26 4.44
CA ALA A 53 -1.73 -3.65 4.48
C ALA A 53 -2.05 -4.48 5.74
N GLU A 54 -1.24 -5.48 6.05
CA GLU A 54 -1.42 -6.33 7.24
C GLU A 54 -1.45 -5.50 8.54
N LYS A 55 -0.56 -4.51 8.67
CA LYS A 55 -0.52 -3.64 9.85
C LYS A 55 -1.72 -2.70 9.95
N VAL A 56 -2.18 -2.13 8.83
CA VAL A 56 -3.35 -1.25 8.83
C VAL A 56 -4.62 -2.02 9.18
N GLU A 57 -4.80 -3.22 8.63
CA GLU A 57 -5.94 -4.08 8.96
C GLU A 57 -5.92 -4.53 10.43
N ALA A 58 -4.74 -4.80 10.99
CA ALA A 58 -4.59 -5.17 12.40
C ALA A 58 -4.88 -4.01 13.37
N GLU A 59 -4.53 -2.77 13.01
CA GLU A 59 -4.76 -1.58 13.84
C GLU A 59 -6.18 -1.01 13.67
N GLY A 60 -6.81 -1.25 12.51
CA GLY A 60 -8.17 -0.80 12.22
C GLY A 60 -9.29 -1.62 12.86
N ARG A 61 -8.95 -2.58 13.73
CA ARG A 61 -9.87 -3.48 14.43
C ARG A 61 -9.92 -3.16 15.92
#